data_AF-A0A1I0H478-F1
#
_entry.id   AF-A0A1I0H478-F1
#
_cell.length_a   1.000
_cell.length_b   1.000
_cell.length_c   1.000
_cell.angle_alpha   90.00
_cell.angle_beta   90.00
_cell.angle_gamma   90.00
#
_symmetry.space_group_name_H-M   'P 1'
#
loop_
_entity.id
_entity.type
_entity.pdbx_description
1 polymer ?
#
loop_
_entity_poly.entity_id
_entity_poly.type
_entity_poly.pdbx_seq_one_letter_code
_entity_poly.pdbx_strand_id
1 'polypeptide(L)'
;MTGISLGVTRLVDGMYSERHLIESALMLGAKPKMAAKQIVDNAFDAAILPSINSMVGMGIVFLPGMMTGQILSGVSPVTAIEYQIAIMLGILGSVALTVILFVQLGYKTFFNDESQLMIGE
;
A
#
# COMPACT_ATOMS: atom_id res chain seq x y z
N MET A 1 8.40 -6.05 1.37
CA MET A 1 9.00 -5.38 0.19
C MET A 1 8.03 -5.33 -1.01
N THR A 2 7.15 -6.31 -1.19
CA THR A 2 6.17 -6.38 -2.29
C THR A 2 5.08 -5.30 -2.26
N GLY A 3 4.61 -4.88 -1.07
CA GLY A 3 3.53 -3.89 -0.95
C GLY A 3 3.84 -2.55 -1.62
N ILE A 4 5.07 -2.05 -1.50
CA ILE A 4 5.49 -0.80 -2.14
C ILE A 4 5.49 -0.95 -3.66
N SER A 5 6.08 -2.03 -4.17
CA SER A 5 6.10 -2.33 -5.60
C SER A 5 4.70 -2.40 -6.20
N LEU A 6 3.78 -3.10 -5.51
CA LEU A 6 2.38 -3.19 -5.91
C LEU A 6 1.69 -1.82 -5.91
N GLY A 7 1.91 -1.01 -4.88
CA GLY A 7 1.37 0.35 -4.80
C GLY A 7 1.90 1.24 -5.92
N VAL A 8 3.19 1.16 -6.24
CA VAL A 8 3.81 1.92 -7.35
C VAL A 8 3.20 1.51 -8.67
N THR A 9 3.22 0.21 -8.99
CA THR A 9 2.67 -0.31 -10.25
C THR A 9 1.20 0.08 -10.39
N ARG A 10 0.40 -0.08 -9.32
CA ARG A 10 -1.03 0.24 -9.37
C ARG A 10 -1.29 1.73 -9.54
N LEU A 11 -0.47 2.60 -8.92
CA LEU A 11 -0.54 4.04 -9.10
C LEU A 11 -0.21 4.42 -10.55
N VAL A 12 0.92 3.95 -11.08
CA VAL A 12 1.36 4.23 -12.45
C VAL A 12 0.31 3.73 -13.43
N ASP A 13 -0.06 2.46 -13.36
CA ASP A 13 -1.06 1.86 -14.25
C ASP A 13 -2.40 2.59 -14.16
N GLY A 14 -2.82 3.00 -12.96
CA GLY A 14 -4.05 3.77 -12.77
C GLY A 14 -3.99 5.15 -13.42
N MET A 15 -2.85 5.86 -13.29
CA MET A 15 -2.66 7.17 -13.92
C MET A 15 -2.67 7.10 -15.45
N TYR A 16 -2.14 6.02 -16.04
CA TYR A 16 -2.19 5.79 -17.50
C TYR A 16 -3.57 5.31 -17.97
N SER A 17 -4.17 4.32 -17.29
CA SER A 17 -5.43 3.71 -17.71
C SER A 17 -6.64 4.63 -17.51
N GLU A 18 -6.67 5.41 -16.44
CA GLU A 18 -7.77 6.32 -16.10
C GLU A 18 -7.49 7.77 -16.54
N ARG A 19 -6.49 7.98 -17.41
CA ARG A 19 -6.10 9.30 -17.93
C ARG A 19 -7.29 10.15 -18.39
N HIS A 20 -8.18 9.57 -19.19
CA HIS A 20 -9.36 10.27 -19.70
C HIS A 20 -10.29 10.77 -18.60
N LEU A 21 -10.41 10.02 -17.49
CA LEU A 21 -11.22 10.41 -16.34
C LEU A 21 -10.55 11.56 -15.57
N ILE A 22 -9.22 11.51 -15.41
CA ILE A 22 -8.44 12.58 -14.78
C ILE A 22 -8.58 13.88 -15.59
N GLU A 23 -8.34 13.81 -16.90
CA GLU A 23 -8.45 14.97 -17.81
C GLU A 23 -9.87 15.54 -17.81
N SER A 24 -10.90 14.69 -17.89
CA SER A 24 -12.30 15.13 -17.83
C SER A 24 -12.61 15.82 -16.50
N ALA A 25 -12.13 15.30 -15.37
CA ALA A 25 -12.31 15.92 -14.07
C ALA A 25 -11.61 17.29 -13.99
N LEU A 26 -10.38 17.40 -14.51
CA LEU A 26 -9.66 18.68 -14.60
C LEU A 26 -10.40 19.70 -15.48
N MET A 27 -10.95 19.27 -16.62
CA MET A 27 -11.75 20.13 -17.52
C MET A 27 -13.03 20.63 -16.84
N LEU A 28 -13.62 19.84 -15.94
CA LEU A 28 -14.75 20.24 -15.10
C LEU A 28 -14.34 21.10 -13.89
N GLY A 29 -13.06 21.46 -13.76
CA GLY A 29 -12.53 22.33 -12.70
C GLY A 29 -12.12 21.59 -11.41
N ALA A 30 -12.01 20.27 -11.42
CA ALA A 30 -11.50 19.52 -10.27
C ALA A 30 -10.01 19.83 -10.03
N LYS A 31 -9.60 19.87 -8.76
CA LYS A 31 -8.17 19.98 -8.41
C LYS A 31 -7.45 18.66 -8.71
N PRO A 32 -6.15 18.66 -9.08
CA PRO A 32 -5.35 17.44 -9.31
C PRO A 32 -5.47 16.39 -8.20
N LYS A 33 -5.48 16.83 -6.94
CA LYS A 33 -5.65 15.96 -5.76
C LYS A 33 -6.99 15.22 -5.77
N MET A 34 -8.07 15.85 -6.25
CA MET A 34 -9.39 15.24 -6.34
C MET A 34 -9.47 14.31 -7.55
N ALA A 35 -8.90 14.71 -8.69
CA ALA A 35 -8.89 13.91 -9.90
C ALA A 35 -8.10 12.59 -9.73
N ALA A 36 -6.98 12.62 -9.02
CA ALA A 36 -6.15 11.43 -8.75
C ALA A 36 -6.57 10.65 -7.49
N LYS A 37 -7.56 11.13 -6.70
CA LYS A 37 -7.89 10.56 -5.39
C LYS A 37 -8.25 9.09 -5.45
N GLN A 38 -9.12 8.71 -6.38
CA GLN A 38 -9.58 7.31 -6.50
C GLN A 38 -8.41 6.38 -6.83
N ILE A 39 -7.51 6.80 -7.71
CA ILE A 39 -6.33 6.03 -8.12
C ILE A 39 -5.37 5.86 -6.94
N VAL A 40 -5.14 6.94 -6.20
CA VAL A 40 -4.32 6.96 -4.99
C VAL A 40 -4.88 6.01 -3.94
N ASP A 41 -6.18 6.06 -3.67
CA ASP A 41 -6.85 5.20 -2.69
C ASP A 41 -6.76 3.71 -3.12
N ASN A 42 -7.03 3.42 -4.40
CA ASN A 42 -6.90 2.07 -4.97
C ASN A 42 -5.46 1.52 -4.90
N ALA A 43 -4.45 2.36 -5.16
CA ALA A 43 -3.05 1.99 -5.09
C ALA A 43 -2.61 1.67 -3.66
N PHE A 44 -3.11 2.43 -2.69
CA PHE A 44 -2.90 2.17 -1.26
C PHE A 44 -3.52 0.83 -0.83
N ASP A 45 -4.77 0.57 -1.21
CA ASP A 45 -5.46 -0.67 -0.88
C ASP A 45 -4.74 -1.88 -1.47
N ALA A 46 -4.34 -1.80 -2.76
CA ALA A 46 -3.59 -2.86 -3.42
C ALA A 46 -2.26 -3.19 -2.73
N ALA A 47 -1.61 -2.21 -2.11
CA ALA A 47 -0.36 -2.38 -1.40
C ALA A 47 -0.52 -3.01 0.00
N ILE A 48 -1.61 -2.68 0.71
CA ILE A 48 -1.82 -3.09 2.10
C ILE A 48 -2.59 -4.40 2.23
N LEU A 49 -3.60 -4.64 1.39
CA LEU A 49 -4.47 -5.81 1.47
C LEU A 49 -3.72 -7.15 1.57
N PRO A 50 -2.63 -7.42 0.81
CA PRO A 50 -1.89 -8.67 0.93
C PRO A 50 -1.29 -8.88 2.33
N SER A 51 -0.81 -7.80 2.96
CA SER A 51 -0.20 -7.85 4.29
C SER A 51 -1.24 -8.15 5.36
N ILE A 52 -2.41 -7.52 5.26
CA ILE A 52 -3.54 -7.79 6.17
C ILE A 52 -4.05 -9.21 6.00
N ASN A 53 -4.29 -9.66 4.76
CA ASN A 53 -4.80 -11.00 4.47
C ASN A 53 -3.85 -12.08 5.00
N SER A 54 -2.54 -11.88 4.88
CA SER A 54 -1.53 -12.79 5.42
C SER A 54 -1.53 -12.82 6.96
N MET A 55 -1.84 -11.69 7.61
CA MET A 55 -1.93 -11.59 9.06
C MET A 55 -3.20 -12.25 9.61
N VAL A 56 -4.33 -12.12 8.91
CA VAL A 56 -5.62 -12.72 9.34
C VAL A 56 -5.56 -14.25 9.30
N GLY A 57 -4.89 -14.84 8.30
CA GLY A 57 -4.71 -16.30 8.21
C GLY A 57 -3.66 -16.86 9.18
N MET A 58 -2.84 -15.99 9.78
CA MET A 58 -1.75 -16.36 10.67
C MET A 58 -2.31 -16.84 12.02
N GLY A 59 -1.77 -17.95 12.54
CA GLY A 59 -2.16 -18.54 13.82
C GLY A 59 -3.37 -19.48 13.75
N ILE A 60 -4.27 -19.30 12.76
CA ILE A 60 -5.38 -20.24 12.50
C ILE A 60 -4.99 -21.29 11.47
N VAL A 61 -4.44 -20.88 10.33
CA VAL A 61 -4.12 -21.78 9.21
C VAL A 61 -2.65 -22.18 9.21
N PHE A 62 -1.77 -21.24 9.57
CA PHE A 62 -0.32 -21.47 9.58
C PHE A 62 0.32 -20.77 10.78
N LEU A 63 1.24 -21.46 11.44
CA LEU A 63 2.13 -20.89 12.45
C LEU A 63 3.39 -20.35 11.75
N PRO A 64 3.76 -19.07 11.92
CA PRO A 64 4.97 -18.51 11.33
C PRO A 64 6.23 -19.28 11.73
N GLY A 65 7.23 -19.29 10.84
CA GLY A 65 8.48 -20.03 11.06
C GLY A 65 9.24 -19.57 12.31
N MET A 66 9.30 -18.27 12.57
CA MET A 66 9.91 -17.72 13.78
C MET A 66 9.16 -18.17 15.04
N MET A 67 7.83 -18.03 15.05
CA MET A 67 6.98 -18.41 16.17
C MET A 67 7.10 -19.91 16.47
N THR A 68 7.06 -20.76 15.44
CA THR A 68 7.23 -22.22 15.59
C THR A 68 8.63 -22.57 16.10
N GLY A 69 9.66 -21.90 15.58
CA GLY A 69 11.05 -22.09 16.03
C GLY A 69 11.25 -21.75 17.51
N GLN A 70 10.64 -20.66 17.99
CA GLN A 70 10.67 -20.29 19.41
C GLN A 70 9.93 -21.31 20.29
N ILE A 71 8.78 -21.82 19.84
CA ILE A 71 8.04 -22.85 20.56
C ILE A 71 8.87 -24.14 20.64
N LEU A 72 9.48 -24.57 19.53
CA LEU A 72 10.33 -25.76 19.48
C LEU A 72 11.61 -25.62 20.32
N SER A 73 12.13 -24.40 20.50
CA SER A 73 13.27 -24.13 21.37
C SER A 73 12.93 -24.07 22.87
N GLY A 74 11.67 -24.32 23.24
CA GLY A 74 11.22 -24.35 24.64
C GLY A 74 10.75 -23.00 25.20
N VAL A 75 10.56 -21.99 24.36
CA VAL A 75 9.93 -20.72 24.79
C VAL A 75 8.43 -20.93 24.97
N SER A 76 7.84 -20.27 25.97
CA SER A 76 6.40 -20.28 26.19
C SER A 76 5.65 -19.85 24.91
N PRO A 77 4.66 -20.62 24.43
CA PRO A 77 3.88 -20.26 23.24
C PRO A 77 3.22 -18.89 23.34
N VAL A 78 2.78 -18.49 24.54
CA VAL A 78 2.17 -17.17 24.78
C VAL A 78 3.14 -16.05 24.43
N THR A 79 4.39 -16.16 24.90
CA THR A 79 5.45 -15.19 24.62
C THR A 79 5.78 -15.15 23.13
N ALA A 80 5.88 -16.31 22.47
CA ALA A 80 6.15 -16.37 21.03
C ALA A 80 5.06 -15.68 20.19
N ILE A 81 3.78 -15.81 20.59
CA ILE A 81 2.65 -15.12 19.94
C ILE A 81 2.75 -13.60 20.10
N GLU A 82 2.97 -13.12 21.32
CA GLU A 82 3.04 -11.69 21.62
C GLU A 82 4.13 -10.98 20.81
N TYR A 83 5.33 -11.57 20.77
CA TYR A 83 6.42 -11.05 19.94
C TYR A 83 6.07 -11.07 18.45
N GLN A 84 5.46 -12.15 17.96
CA GLN A 84 5.09 -12.27 16.55
C GLN A 84 4.06 -11.22 16.14
N ILE A 85 3.05 -10.94 16.99
CA ILE A 85 2.07 -9.89 16.75
C ILE A 85 2.74 -8.52 16.73
N ALA A 86 3.63 -8.23 17.69
CA ALA A 86 4.35 -6.96 17.75
C ALA A 86 5.18 -6.70 16.48
N ILE A 87 5.90 -7.72 15.99
CA ILE A 87 6.70 -7.62 14.77
C ILE A 87 5.81 -7.41 13.54
N MET A 88 4.70 -8.14 13.44
CA MET A 88 3.76 -8.03 12.32
C MET A 88 3.12 -6.64 12.25
N LEU A 89 2.74 -6.07 13.40
CA LEU A 89 2.24 -4.70 13.48
C LEU A 89 3.33 -3.69 13.08
N GLY A 90 4.58 -3.90 13.49
CA GLY A 90 5.71 -3.06 13.09
C GLY A 90 5.95 -3.09 11.58
N ILE A 91 5.91 -4.28 10.96
CA ILE A 91 6.04 -4.44 9.50
C ILE A 91 4.88 -3.76 8.79
N LEU A 92 3.64 -4.01 9.21
CA LEU A 92 2.45 -3.41 8.61
C LEU A 92 2.50 -1.88 8.70
N GLY A 93 2.84 -1.34 9.87
CA GLY A 93 2.97 0.10 10.08
C GLY A 93 4.05 0.73 9.18
N SER A 94 5.21 0.10 9.07
CA SER A 94 6.29 0.55 8.18
C SER A 94 5.87 0.56 6.71
N VAL A 95 5.22 -0.51 6.25
CA VAL A 95 4.69 -0.60 4.87
C VAL A 95 3.63 0.46 4.63
N ALA A 96 2.64 0.58 5.53
CA ALA A 96 1.56 1.55 5.39
C ALA A 96 2.08 2.99 5.32
N LEU A 97 2.99 3.36 6.21
CA LEU A 97 3.59 4.69 6.24
C LEU A 97 4.37 4.98 4.96
N THR A 98 5.16 4.00 4.49
CA THR A 98 5.93 4.14 3.25
C THR A 98 5.03 4.28 2.03
N VAL A 99 3.96 3.47 1.93
CA VAL A 99 3.00 3.54 0.81
C VAL A 99 2.24 4.87 0.83
N ILE A 100 1.78 5.35 1.99
CA ILE A 100 1.11 6.65 2.10
C ILE A 100 2.00 7.77 1.59
N LEU A 101 3.24 7.83 2.08
CA LEU A 101 4.21 8.84 1.65
C LEU A 101 4.47 8.74 0.15
N PHE A 102 4.69 7.52 -0.35
CA PHE A 102 4.96 7.32 -1.76
C PHE A 102 3.79 7.73 -2.64
N VAL A 103 2.57 7.29 -2.35
CA VAL A 103 1.42 7.56 -3.20
C VAL A 103 1.02 9.05 -3.12
N GLN A 104 1.11 9.67 -1.95
CA GLN A 104 0.84 11.11 -1.78
C GLN A 104 1.88 12.03 -2.41
N LEU A 105 3.14 11.60 -2.52
CA LEU A 105 4.18 12.38 -3.20
C LEU A 105 4.23 12.04 -4.68
N GLY A 106 4.07 10.77 -5.03
CA GLY A 106 4.15 10.23 -6.39
C GLY A 106 3.07 10.77 -7.30
N TYR A 107 1.82 10.94 -6.83
CA TYR A 107 0.77 11.51 -7.68
C TYR A 107 1.13 12.93 -8.15
N LYS A 108 1.84 13.73 -7.34
CA LYS A 108 2.20 15.11 -7.68
C LYS A 108 3.15 15.17 -8.87
N THR A 109 4.00 14.16 -9.04
CA THR A 109 4.96 14.08 -10.16
C THR A 109 4.26 14.03 -11.52
N PHE A 110 3.01 13.59 -11.57
CA PHE A 110 2.22 13.54 -12.80
C PHE A 110 1.55 14.87 -13.16
N PHE A 111 1.61 15.91 -12.32
CA PHE A 111 0.98 17.20 -12.58
C PHE A 111 2.01 18.33 -12.62
N ASN A 112 1.80 19.31 -13.50
CA ASN A 112 2.61 20.54 -13.52
C ASN A 112 2.05 21.62 -12.57
N ASP A 113 2.77 22.73 -12.43
CA ASP A 113 2.35 23.89 -11.63
C ASP A 113 1.00 24.48 -12.10
N GLU A 114 0.66 24.29 -13.37
CA GLU A 114 -0.62 24.70 -13.97
C GLU A 114 -1.74 23.66 -13.79
N SER A 115 -1.54 22.63 -12.96
CA SER A 115 -2.52 21.55 -12.69
C SER A 115 -2.89 20.69 -13.90
N GLN A 116 -2.05 20.66 -14.94
CA GLN A 116 -2.21 19.82 -16.11
C GLN A 116 -1.50 18.48 -15.92
N LEU A 117 -2.05 17.44 -16.53
CA LEU A 117 -1.50 16.10 -16.49
C LEU A 117 -0.30 15.97 -17.45
N MET A 118 0.89 15.68 -16.91
CA MET A 118 2.13 15.46 -17.65
C MET A 118 2.36 13.97 -17.93
N ILE A 119 1.51 13.37 -18.75
CA ILE A 119 1.67 12.00 -19.23
C ILE A 119 1.84 12.04 -20.74
N GLY A 120 3.06 11.76 -21.22
CA GLY A 120 3.38 11.65 -22.64
C GLY A 120 2.72 10.42 -23.29
N GLU A 121 2.56 10.46 -24.61
CA GLU A 121 2.21 9.28 -25.43
C GLU A 121 3.25 8.16 -25.32
#